data_AF-A0A353M0U9-F1
#
_entry.id   AF-A0A353M0U9-F1
#
_cell.length_a   1.000
_cell.length_b   1.000
_cell.length_c   1.000
_cell.angle_alpha   90.00
_cell.angle_beta   90.00
_cell.angle_gamma   90.00
#
_symmetry.space_group_name_H-M   'P 1'
#
loop_
_entity.id
_entity.type
_entity.pdbx_description
1 polymer ?
#
loop_
_entity_poly.entity_id
_entity_poly.type
_entity_poly.pdbx_seq_one_letter_code
_entity_poly.pdbx_strand_id
1 'polypeptide(L)'
;LGDAGLTGRKIIVDSYGGVGRHGGGAFSGKDPSKVDRSASYAARHVAKNIVAAGLAKRVEVQVAYAIGVAKPVSLFVDTFGTGVIPEADIEELVRKHFDLRPRAIIRNLELLRPIYRQVATYG
;
A
#
# COMPACT_ATOMS: atom_id res chain seq x y z
N LEU A 1 6.74 23.61 -26.95
CA LEU A 1 6.32 22.28 -26.44
C LEU A 1 7.57 21.41 -26.39
N GLY A 2 7.95 20.84 -25.24
CA GLY A 2 9.26 20.19 -25.07
C GLY A 2 9.25 18.74 -24.57
N ASP A 3 8.08 18.16 -24.25
CA ASP A 3 7.96 16.81 -23.72
C ASP A 3 6.56 16.22 -24.02
N ALA A 4 6.44 14.89 -23.95
CA ALA A 4 5.20 14.13 -24.03
C ALA A 4 4.96 13.36 -22.72
N GLY A 5 3.90 13.74 -21.99
CA GLY A 5 3.53 13.10 -20.72
C GLY A 5 2.65 11.87 -20.92
N LEU A 6 2.89 10.83 -20.11
CA LEU A 6 2.03 9.64 -20.03
C LEU A 6 1.62 9.34 -18.58
N THR A 7 0.41 8.82 -18.40
CA THR A 7 -0.10 8.37 -17.10
C THR A 7 0.80 7.28 -16.52
N GLY A 8 1.10 7.35 -15.22
CA GLY A 8 1.92 6.33 -14.54
C GLY A 8 3.43 6.45 -14.80
N ARG A 9 3.93 7.59 -15.31
CA ARG A 9 5.38 7.84 -15.48
C ARG A 9 6.04 8.59 -14.31
N LYS A 10 5.36 8.62 -13.16
CA LYS A 10 5.81 9.30 -11.93
C LYS A 10 5.57 8.47 -10.66
N ILE A 11 5.51 7.14 -10.77
CA ILE A 11 5.15 6.23 -9.65
C ILE A 11 6.03 6.36 -8.40
N ILE A 12 7.31 6.73 -8.54
CA ILE A 12 8.20 6.95 -7.39
C ILE A 12 7.93 8.31 -6.72
N VAL A 13 7.50 9.31 -7.49
CA VAL A 13 7.02 10.60 -6.96
C VAL A 13 5.69 10.42 -6.25
N ASP A 14 4.78 9.61 -6.80
CA ASP A 14 3.46 9.30 -6.22
C ASP A 14 3.55 8.48 -4.92
N SER A 15 4.73 7.99 -4.53
CA SER A 15 4.89 7.06 -3.41
C SER A 15 5.88 7.57 -2.37
N TYR A 16 7.09 7.03 -2.35
CA TYR A 16 8.02 7.20 -1.23
C TYR A 16 9.37 7.82 -1.64
N GLY A 17 9.45 8.42 -2.84
CA GLY A 17 10.63 9.17 -3.26
C GLY A 17 11.91 8.35 -3.34
N GLY A 18 11.80 7.02 -3.52
CA GLY A 18 12.93 6.10 -3.58
C GLY A 18 13.37 5.50 -2.24
N VAL A 19 12.75 5.91 -1.11
CA VAL A 19 13.05 5.34 0.21
C VAL A 19 12.39 3.98 0.40
N GLY A 20 11.12 3.85 -0.01
CA GLY A 20 10.39 2.58 0.03
C GLY A 20 10.49 1.83 -1.29
N ARG A 21 10.57 0.50 -1.24
CA ARG A 21 10.55 -0.36 -2.43
C ARG A 21 9.17 -0.26 -3.12
N HIS A 22 9.15 -0.42 -4.44
CA HIS A 22 7.94 -0.25 -5.25
C HIS A 22 7.69 -1.45 -6.17
N GLY A 23 6.46 -1.96 -6.17
CA GLY A 23 6.07 -3.16 -6.95
C GLY A 23 5.82 -2.91 -8.46
N GLY A 24 5.85 -1.66 -8.89
CA GLY A 24 5.81 -1.25 -10.31
C GLY A 24 4.44 -0.79 -10.84
N GLY A 25 3.34 -1.08 -10.14
CA GLY A 25 2.00 -0.67 -10.56
C GLY A 25 1.75 0.84 -10.42
N ALA A 26 1.26 1.50 -11.48
CA ALA A 26 0.81 2.89 -11.41
C ALA A 26 -0.56 3.05 -10.73
N PHE A 27 -0.86 4.23 -10.16
CA PHE A 27 -2.13 4.49 -9.50
C PHE A 27 -3.18 5.12 -10.43
N SER A 28 -2.89 6.26 -11.04
CA SER A 28 -3.84 7.09 -11.82
C SER A 28 -4.53 6.32 -12.96
N GLY A 29 -5.81 6.62 -13.20
CA GLY A 29 -6.64 5.97 -14.24
C GLY A 29 -7.26 4.61 -13.88
N LYS A 30 -7.01 4.08 -12.67
CA LYS A 30 -7.51 2.77 -12.23
C LYS A 30 -8.64 2.91 -11.20
N ASP A 31 -9.72 2.14 -11.33
CA ASP A 31 -10.71 2.04 -10.26
C ASP A 31 -10.20 1.14 -9.10
N PRO A 32 -10.87 1.16 -7.93
CA PRO A 32 -10.39 0.49 -6.72
C PRO A 32 -10.30 -1.04 -6.80
N SER A 33 -10.91 -1.68 -7.80
CA SER A 33 -10.75 -3.12 -8.01
C SER A 33 -9.33 -3.51 -8.43
N LYS A 34 -8.52 -2.56 -8.90
CA LYS A 34 -7.14 -2.81 -9.33
C LYS A 34 -6.22 -2.73 -8.12
N VAL A 35 -5.69 -3.89 -7.71
CA VAL A 35 -4.89 -4.04 -6.49
C VAL A 35 -3.63 -3.18 -6.49
N ASP A 36 -3.06 -2.85 -7.67
CA ASP A 36 -1.94 -1.90 -7.78
C ASP A 36 -2.19 -0.59 -7.03
N ARG A 37 -3.45 -0.10 -7.01
CA ARG A 37 -3.84 1.09 -6.27
C ARG A 37 -4.34 0.73 -4.88
N SER A 38 -5.38 -0.10 -4.79
CA SER A 38 -6.09 -0.31 -3.51
C SER A 38 -5.23 -1.05 -2.48
N ALA A 39 -4.45 -2.04 -2.89
CA ALA A 39 -3.54 -2.73 -1.97
C ALA A 39 -2.35 -1.86 -1.57
N SER A 40 -1.84 -1.00 -2.46
CA SER A 40 -0.80 -0.02 -2.10
C SER A 40 -1.30 0.98 -1.04
N TYR A 41 -2.54 1.46 -1.16
CA TYR A 41 -3.17 2.30 -0.14
C TYR A 41 -3.39 1.55 1.18
N ALA A 42 -3.82 0.29 1.11
CA ALA A 42 -3.95 -0.55 2.29
C ALA A 42 -2.61 -0.80 2.99
N ALA A 43 -1.54 -1.09 2.23
CA ALA A 43 -0.19 -1.29 2.77
C ALA A 43 0.32 -0.01 3.45
N ARG A 44 0.09 1.18 2.86
CA ARG A 44 0.38 2.46 3.51
C ARG A 44 -0.41 2.63 4.82
N HIS A 45 -1.70 2.30 4.80
CA HIS A 45 -2.54 2.38 5.98
C HIS A 45 -2.03 1.46 7.11
N VAL A 46 -1.68 0.21 6.79
CA VAL A 46 -1.07 -0.73 7.73
C VAL A 46 0.25 -0.18 8.29
N ALA A 47 1.19 0.18 7.43
CA ALA A 47 2.51 0.67 7.83
C ALA A 47 2.42 1.90 8.75
N LYS A 48 1.54 2.86 8.41
CA LYS A 48 1.30 4.04 9.24
C LYS A 48 0.77 3.67 10.64
N ASN A 49 -0.14 2.71 10.73
CA ASN A 49 -0.69 2.26 12.01
C ASN A 49 0.35 1.48 12.85
N ILE A 50 1.20 0.66 12.24
CA ILE A 50 2.30 -0.02 12.96
C ILE A 50 3.21 1.00 13.65
N VAL A 51 3.65 2.04 12.92
CA VAL A 51 4.50 3.09 13.48
C VAL A 51 3.75 3.91 14.53
N ALA A 52 2.49 4.29 14.26
CA ALA A 52 1.69 5.06 15.21
C ALA A 52 1.39 4.30 16.51
N ALA A 53 1.27 2.97 16.45
CA ALA A 53 1.12 2.10 17.61
C ALA A 53 2.43 1.90 18.39
N GLY A 54 3.56 2.48 17.94
CA GLY A 54 4.85 2.36 18.59
C GLY A 54 5.53 1.00 18.38
N LEU A 55 5.05 0.19 17.44
CA LEU A 55 5.61 -1.15 17.19
C LEU A 55 6.96 -1.11 16.46
N ALA A 56 7.23 -0.02 15.71
CA ALA A 56 8.50 0.22 15.04
C ALA A 56 8.70 1.72 14.76
N LYS A 57 9.96 2.17 14.60
CA LYS A 57 10.26 3.55 14.18
C LYS A 57 10.15 3.74 12.66
N ARG A 58 10.43 2.68 11.89
CA ARG A 58 10.23 2.60 10.45
C ARG A 58 9.79 1.19 10.09
N VAL A 59 8.98 1.07 9.05
CA VAL A 59 8.49 -0.23 8.58
C VAL A 59 8.20 -0.18 7.08
N GLU A 60 8.50 -1.27 6.40
CA GLU A 60 8.03 -1.57 5.06
C GLU A 60 7.08 -2.77 5.13
N VAL A 61 5.94 -2.65 4.45
CA VAL A 61 4.92 -3.70 4.37
C VAL A 61 4.78 -4.10 2.92
N GLN A 62 5.02 -5.37 2.62
CA GLN A 62 4.84 -5.94 1.29
C GLN A 62 3.62 -6.85 1.30
N VAL A 63 2.78 -6.73 0.26
CA VAL A 63 1.60 -7.58 0.05
C VAL A 63 1.59 -8.03 -1.40
N ALA A 64 1.47 -9.34 -1.65
CA ALA A 64 1.39 -9.89 -2.99
C ALA A 64 0.06 -10.62 -3.23
N TYR A 65 -0.45 -10.54 -4.45
CA TYR A 65 -1.68 -11.21 -4.89
C TYR A 65 -1.41 -12.05 -6.13
N ALA A 66 -2.04 -13.22 -6.19
CA ALA A 66 -2.17 -13.97 -7.43
C ALA A 66 -3.46 -13.55 -8.15
N ILE A 67 -3.44 -13.53 -9.48
CA ILE A 67 -4.63 -13.20 -10.29
C ILE A 67 -5.77 -14.15 -9.93
N GLY A 68 -6.95 -13.58 -9.63
CA GLY A 68 -8.14 -14.33 -9.25
C GLY A 68 -8.21 -14.77 -7.78
N VAL A 69 -7.16 -14.56 -6.98
CA VAL A 69 -7.13 -14.93 -5.57
C VAL A 69 -7.40 -13.71 -4.68
N ALA A 70 -8.47 -13.78 -3.87
CA ALA A 70 -8.87 -12.64 -3.04
C ALA A 70 -7.95 -12.42 -1.83
N LYS A 71 -7.41 -13.48 -1.23
CA LYS A 71 -6.46 -13.36 -0.12
C LYS A 71 -5.05 -13.09 -0.66
N PRO A 72 -4.24 -12.23 -0.01
CA PRO A 72 -2.84 -12.12 -0.35
C PRO A 72 -2.14 -13.48 -0.28
N VAL A 73 -1.29 -13.77 -1.26
CA VAL A 73 -0.43 -14.97 -1.25
C VAL A 73 0.77 -14.78 -0.32
N SER A 74 1.20 -13.53 -0.10
CA SER A 74 2.19 -13.18 0.91
C SER A 74 1.86 -11.84 1.57
N LEU A 75 2.29 -11.73 2.82
CA LEU A 75 2.40 -10.50 3.60
C LEU A 75 3.77 -10.58 4.27
N PHE A 76 4.58 -9.54 4.13
CA PHE A 76 5.92 -9.46 4.73
C PHE A 76 6.09 -8.10 5.40
N VAL A 77 6.72 -8.09 6.58
CA VAL A 77 7.01 -6.88 7.36
C VAL A 77 8.53 -6.78 7.59
N ASP A 78 9.11 -5.64 7.23
CA ASP A 78 10.52 -5.31 7.48
C ASP A 78 10.58 -4.02 8.32
N THR A 79 11.01 -4.14 9.57
CA THR A 79 11.15 -3.02 10.51
C THR A 79 12.53 -2.38 10.48
N PHE A 80 13.44 -2.90 9.65
CA PHE A 80 14.83 -2.46 9.54
C PHE A 80 15.54 -2.41 10.92
N GLY A 81 15.26 -3.40 11.77
CA GLY A 81 15.82 -3.49 13.12
C GLY A 81 15.27 -2.46 14.12
N THR A 82 14.18 -1.77 13.80
CA THR A 82 13.54 -0.78 14.70
C THR A 82 12.29 -1.28 15.41
N GLY A 83 11.91 -2.54 15.18
CA GLY A 83 10.77 -3.18 15.83
C GLY A 83 11.01 -3.36 17.34
N VAL A 84 9.94 -3.18 18.13
CA VAL A 84 9.95 -3.45 19.58
C VAL A 84 9.58 -4.91 19.90
N ILE A 85 9.04 -5.62 18.91
CA ILE A 85 8.71 -7.06 18.93
C ILE A 85 9.17 -7.69 17.60
N PRO A 86 9.32 -9.03 17.53
CA PRO A 86 9.64 -9.73 16.29
C PRO A 86 8.69 -9.41 15.12
N GLU A 87 9.24 -9.37 13.91
CA GLU A 87 8.48 -9.05 12.69
C GLU A 87 7.35 -10.05 12.41
N ALA A 88 7.57 -11.32 12.73
CA ALA A 88 6.54 -12.36 12.62
C ALA A 88 5.31 -12.07 13.50
N ASP A 89 5.53 -11.53 14.71
CA ASP A 89 4.42 -11.17 15.61
C ASP A 89 3.67 -9.94 15.07
N ILE A 90 4.39 -8.97 14.47
CA ILE A 90 3.77 -7.84 13.79
C ILE A 90 2.94 -8.33 12.60
N GLU A 91 3.45 -9.26 11.80
CA GLU A 91 2.69 -9.87 10.70
C GLU A 91 1.40 -10.53 11.18
N GLU A 92 1.43 -11.27 12.29
CA GLU A 92 0.24 -11.88 12.88
C GLU A 92 -0.78 -10.81 13.31
N LEU A 93 -0.32 -9.75 13.98
CA LEU A 93 -1.17 -8.61 14.35
C LEU A 93 -1.79 -7.96 13.10
N VAL A 94 -1.02 -7.79 12.02
CA VAL A 94 -1.56 -7.25 10.77
C VAL A 94 -2.66 -8.16 10.22
N ARG A 95 -2.44 -9.47 10.16
CA ARG A 95 -3.44 -10.45 9.69
C ARG A 95 -4.70 -10.47 10.55
N LYS A 96 -4.56 -10.21 11.85
CA LYS A 96 -5.67 -10.17 12.81
C LYS A 96 -6.50 -8.89 12.70
N HIS A 97 -5.86 -7.75 12.48
CA HIS A 97 -6.51 -6.44 12.53
C HIS A 97 -6.89 -5.87 11.16
N PHE A 98 -6.26 -6.33 10.07
CA PHE A 98 -6.51 -5.84 8.72
C PHE A 98 -7.01 -6.95 7.79
N ASP A 99 -8.21 -6.77 7.26
CA ASP A 99 -8.73 -7.60 6.16
C ASP A 99 -8.22 -7.07 4.82
N LEU A 100 -7.13 -7.66 4.33
CA LEU A 100 -6.46 -7.27 3.09
C LEU A 100 -7.10 -7.88 1.82
N ARG A 101 -8.33 -8.42 1.88
CA ARG A 101 -9.02 -8.82 0.64
C ARG A 101 -9.45 -7.58 -0.15
N PRO A 102 -9.35 -7.53 -1.50
CA PRO A 102 -9.69 -6.33 -2.28
C PRO A 102 -11.06 -5.73 -1.96
N ARG A 103 -12.11 -6.58 -1.83
CA ARG A 103 -13.45 -6.12 -1.47
C ARG A 103 -13.52 -5.51 -0.06
N ALA A 104 -12.75 -6.04 0.89
CA ALA A 104 -12.69 -5.52 2.24
C ALA A 104 -11.94 -4.19 2.29
N ILE A 105 -10.83 -4.07 1.56
CA ILE A 105 -10.08 -2.81 1.40
C ILE A 105 -11.00 -1.71 0.85
N ILE A 106 -11.72 -1.99 -0.23
CA ILE A 106 -12.63 -1.03 -0.87
C ILE A 106 -13.69 -0.54 0.10
N ARG A 107 -14.27 -1.46 0.89
CA ARG A 107 -15.30 -1.13 1.88
C ARG A 107 -14.73 -0.34 3.06
N ASN A 108 -13.65 -0.84 3.68
CA ASN A 108 -13.11 -0.28 4.91
C ASN A 108 -12.47 1.11 4.69
N LEU A 109 -11.92 1.37 3.50
CA LEU A 109 -11.36 2.67 3.12
C LEU A 109 -12.35 3.54 2.30
N GLU A 110 -13.58 3.07 2.12
CA GLU A 110 -14.64 3.77 1.36
C GLU A 110 -14.16 4.29 0.00
N LEU A 111 -13.61 3.39 -0.82
CA LEU A 111 -12.92 3.75 -2.06
C LEU A 111 -13.89 4.01 -3.24
N LEU A 112 -15.16 3.63 -3.15
CA LEU A 112 -16.14 3.89 -4.22
C LEU A 112 -16.70 5.32 -4.15
N ARG A 113 -15.81 6.30 -4.21
CA ARG A 113 -16.11 7.74 -4.15
C ARG A 113 -15.23 8.52 -5.13
N PRO A 114 -15.64 9.72 -5.59
CA PRO A 114 -14.85 10.55 -6.50
C PRO A 114 -13.71 11.29 -5.78
N ILE A 115 -12.81 10.56 -5.12
CA ILE A 115 -11.75 11.09 -4.24
C ILE A 115 -10.34 11.09 -4.86
N TYR A 116 -10.20 10.69 -6.12
CA TYR A 116 -8.88 10.37 -6.71
C TYR A 116 -8.17 11.51 -7.44
N ARG A 117 -8.89 12.56 -7.83
CA ARG A 117 -8.27 13.67 -8.56
C ARG A 117 -7.27 14.43 -7.68
N GLN A 118 -7.56 14.56 -6.38
CA GLN A 118 -6.70 15.28 -5.45
C GLN A 118 -5.33 14.61 -5.23
N VAL A 119 -5.24 13.28 -5.41
CA VAL A 119 -4.00 12.50 -5.25
C VAL A 119 -3.25 12.30 -6.57
N ALA A 120 -3.66 12.97 -7.65
CA ALA A 120 -2.96 12.88 -8.94
C ALA A 120 -1.69 13.75 -9.01
N THR A 121 -1.44 14.54 -7.96
CA THR A 121 -0.34 15.49 -7.83
C THR A 121 0.07 15.56 -6.36
N TYR A 122 1.38 15.77 -6.10
CA TYR A 122 1.96 15.95 -4.77
C TYR A 122 2.03 14.70 -3.86
N GLY A 123 1.79 13.52 -4.41
CA GLY A 123 1.80 12.25 -3.67
C GLY A 123 0.44 11.87 -3.13
#